data_AF-A0A2N3TAZ2-F1
#
_entry.id   AF-A0A2N3TAZ2-F1
#
_cell.length_a   1.000
_cell.length_b   1.000
_cell.length_c   1.000
_cell.angle_alpha   90.00
_cell.angle_beta   90.00
_cell.angle_gamma   90.00
#
_symmetry.space_group_name_H-M   'P 1'
#
loop_
_entity.id
_entity.type
_entity.pdbx_description
1 polymer ?
#
loop_
_entity_poly.entity_id
_entity_poly.type
_entity_poly.pdbx_seq_one_letter_code
_entity_poly.pdbx_strand_id
1 'polypeptide(L)'
;MKNRIASYIFILLPFFIFSQQKSKEGKIITEYGKTYTVSNPDFKTKVQHDLKAVFDVGRTFKDSSKVNPLFNTAARYLNMHADAGVSFEKLKVALVIHGSAANDILNNTNYKAKYNIANPNAPLLSALAKKGVKFILCGQTAAHRDISKEDTLPEIQIALSAMTALVQLQNENYRLINF
;
A
#
# COMPACT_ATOMS: atom_id res chain seq x y z
N MET A 1 15.35 -75.23 -13.28
CA MET A 1 15.16 -74.20 -12.23
C MET A 1 15.34 -72.84 -12.88
N LYS A 2 14.27 -72.04 -13.01
CA LYS A 2 14.27 -70.78 -13.78
C LYS A 2 14.55 -69.59 -12.87
N ASN A 3 15.68 -68.91 -13.12
CA ASN A 3 16.05 -67.63 -12.49
C ASN A 3 15.09 -66.51 -12.94
N ARG A 4 14.57 -65.73 -12.00
CA ARG A 4 13.87 -64.47 -12.28
C ARG A 4 14.60 -63.34 -11.57
N ILE A 5 15.27 -62.50 -12.36
CA ILE A 5 15.90 -61.25 -11.93
C ILE A 5 14.81 -60.17 -12.07
N ALA A 6 14.36 -59.60 -10.95
CA ALA A 6 13.43 -58.48 -10.93
C ALA A 6 14.23 -57.17 -10.91
N SER A 7 14.22 -56.44 -12.02
CA SER A 7 14.83 -55.10 -12.11
C SER A 7 13.87 -54.05 -11.57
N TYR A 8 14.25 -53.37 -10.48
CA TYR A 8 13.54 -52.21 -9.96
C TYR A 8 14.02 -50.95 -10.69
N ILE A 9 13.14 -50.32 -11.47
CA ILE A 9 13.39 -49.01 -12.09
C ILE A 9 13.06 -47.93 -11.07
N PHE A 10 14.09 -47.22 -10.61
CA PHE A 10 13.96 -46.07 -9.72
C PHE A 10 13.76 -44.81 -10.57
N ILE A 11 12.53 -44.29 -10.63
CA ILE A 11 12.23 -43.05 -11.36
C ILE A 11 12.66 -41.86 -10.49
N LEU A 12 13.79 -41.23 -10.84
CA LEU A 12 14.24 -39.96 -10.26
C LEU A 12 13.41 -38.82 -10.87
N LEU A 13 12.39 -38.33 -10.13
CA LEU A 13 11.71 -37.08 -10.48
C LEU A 13 12.66 -35.90 -10.21
N PRO A 14 12.93 -35.01 -11.20
CA PRO A 14 13.69 -33.81 -10.95
C PRO A 14 12.86 -32.83 -10.12
N PHE A 15 13.27 -32.60 -8.88
CA PHE A 15 12.77 -31.49 -8.06
C PHE A 15 13.25 -30.17 -8.67
N PHE A 16 12.41 -29.54 -9.49
CA PHE A 16 12.59 -28.14 -9.84
C PHE A 16 12.34 -27.29 -8.58
N ILE A 17 13.42 -26.92 -7.89
CA ILE A 17 13.37 -25.93 -6.81
C ILE A 17 13.14 -24.57 -7.46
N PHE A 18 11.87 -24.15 -7.55
CA PHE A 18 11.54 -22.76 -7.83
C PHE A 18 11.99 -21.91 -6.63
N SER A 19 13.15 -21.26 -6.77
CA SER A 19 13.58 -20.24 -5.82
C SER A 19 12.68 -19.01 -5.96
N GLN A 20 11.64 -18.93 -5.13
CA GLN A 20 10.87 -17.70 -5.03
C GLN A 20 11.75 -16.60 -4.44
N GLN A 21 11.83 -15.47 -5.14
CA GLN A 21 12.59 -14.33 -4.66
C GLN A 21 12.03 -13.85 -3.31
N LYS A 22 12.89 -13.64 -2.32
CA LYS A 22 12.46 -13.06 -1.04
C LYS A 22 12.17 -11.57 -1.21
N SER A 23 11.08 -11.11 -0.60
CA SER A 23 10.79 -9.68 -0.49
C SER A 23 11.83 -9.00 0.41
N LYS A 24 12.23 -7.77 0.05
CA LYS A 24 13.13 -6.93 0.84
C LYS A 24 12.38 -5.79 1.54
N GLU A 25 12.92 -5.36 2.67
CA GLU A 25 12.45 -4.18 3.40
C GLU A 25 12.78 -2.89 2.65
N GLY A 26 12.04 -1.84 2.96
CA GLY A 26 12.19 -0.54 2.34
C GLY A 26 13.28 0.33 2.99
N LYS A 27 13.80 1.29 2.23
CA LYS A 27 14.70 2.33 2.77
C LYS A 27 13.97 3.53 3.38
N ILE A 28 12.78 3.87 2.86
CA ILE A 28 12.04 5.06 3.31
C ILE A 28 11.06 4.69 4.43
N ILE A 29 10.28 3.65 4.20
CA ILE A 29 9.36 3.06 5.18
C ILE A 29 9.85 1.63 5.41
N THR A 30 10.60 1.40 6.48
CA THR A 30 11.31 0.13 6.73
C THR A 30 10.37 -1.03 7.07
N GLU A 31 9.40 -0.78 7.95
CA GLU A 31 8.47 -1.80 8.48
C GLU A 31 7.36 -2.20 7.49
N TYR A 32 7.14 -1.40 6.44
CA TYR A 32 6.03 -1.57 5.50
C TYR A 32 6.49 -1.50 4.05
N GLY A 33 5.58 -1.83 3.13
CA GLY A 33 5.84 -1.63 1.71
C GLY A 33 7.01 -2.44 1.18
N LYS A 34 7.15 -3.70 1.62
CA LYS A 34 8.19 -4.62 1.12
C LYS A 34 8.14 -4.71 -0.39
N THR A 35 9.31 -4.77 -1.01
CA THR A 35 9.47 -4.77 -2.46
C THR A 35 10.27 -5.99 -2.92
N TYR A 36 10.39 -6.17 -4.22
CA TYR A 36 11.25 -7.17 -4.84
C TYR A 36 12.26 -6.43 -5.73
N THR A 37 13.48 -6.93 -5.80
CA THR A 37 14.44 -6.52 -6.83
C THR A 37 13.90 -6.92 -8.21
N VAL A 38 13.83 -5.96 -9.12
CA VAL A 38 13.53 -6.20 -10.54
C VAL A 38 14.83 -5.98 -11.31
N SER A 39 15.45 -7.06 -11.77
CA SER A 39 16.71 -7.01 -12.50
C SER A 39 16.47 -6.60 -13.96
N ASN A 40 17.11 -5.52 -14.40
CA ASN A 40 17.09 -5.02 -15.78
C ASN A 40 15.67 -4.87 -16.37
N PRO A 41 14.80 -4.00 -15.80
CA PRO A 41 13.50 -3.73 -16.39
C PRO A 41 13.66 -3.16 -17.80
N ASP A 42 12.93 -3.73 -18.76
CA ASP A 42 12.88 -3.28 -20.15
C ASP A 42 12.16 -1.92 -20.27
N PHE A 43 11.08 -1.73 -19.51
CA PHE A 43 10.47 -0.44 -19.26
C PHE A 43 11.16 0.29 -18.11
N LYS A 44 12.21 1.04 -18.45
CA LYS A 44 13.07 1.72 -17.47
C LYS A 44 12.34 2.84 -16.72
N THR A 45 12.47 2.84 -15.40
CA THR A 45 12.07 3.96 -14.55
C THR A 45 12.89 5.20 -14.90
N LYS A 46 12.22 6.29 -15.29
CA LYS A 46 12.90 7.55 -15.58
C LYS A 46 13.18 8.32 -14.29
N VAL A 47 14.31 8.02 -13.65
CA VAL A 47 14.66 8.49 -12.29
C VAL A 47 14.80 10.01 -12.13
N GLN A 48 14.89 10.74 -13.24
CA GLN A 48 15.07 12.19 -13.22
C GLN A 48 13.75 12.97 -13.10
N HIS A 49 12.60 12.36 -13.39
CA HIS A 49 11.31 13.04 -13.34
C HIS A 49 10.70 13.03 -11.94
N ASP A 50 9.88 14.03 -11.66
CA ASP A 50 9.00 14.02 -10.50
C ASP A 50 7.96 12.91 -10.64
N LEU A 51 7.82 12.13 -9.57
CA LEU A 51 6.89 11.01 -9.50
C LEU A 51 5.84 11.32 -8.43
N LYS A 52 4.91 12.20 -8.81
CA LYS A 52 3.76 12.61 -7.99
C LYS A 52 2.58 11.66 -8.23
N ALA A 53 2.19 10.89 -7.22
CA ALA A 53 1.11 9.92 -7.33
C ALA A 53 0.00 10.17 -6.31
N VAL A 54 -1.25 10.09 -6.76
CA VAL A 54 -2.42 10.05 -5.88
C VAL A 54 -3.08 8.69 -6.00
N PHE A 55 -3.23 7.99 -4.88
CA PHE A 55 -3.93 6.73 -4.81
C PHE A 55 -5.40 6.96 -4.45
N ASP A 56 -6.29 6.41 -5.26
CA ASP A 56 -7.71 6.35 -4.93
C ASP A 56 -8.00 5.12 -4.06
N VAL A 57 -8.50 5.35 -2.85
CA VAL A 57 -8.70 4.30 -1.82
C VAL A 57 -10.15 4.29 -1.37
N GLY A 58 -10.98 3.52 -2.09
CA GLY A 58 -12.42 3.43 -1.85
C GLY A 58 -12.89 2.24 -0.99
N ARG A 59 -12.02 1.26 -0.73
CA ARG A 59 -12.41 -0.02 -0.10
C ARG A 59 -11.60 -0.40 1.14
N THR A 60 -12.28 -1.06 2.07
CA THR A 60 -11.69 -1.79 3.20
C THR A 60 -11.60 -3.27 2.83
N PHE A 61 -10.86 -4.06 3.60
CA PHE A 61 -10.64 -5.48 3.35
C PHE A 61 -11.18 -6.33 4.50
N LYS A 62 -11.46 -7.61 4.22
CA LYS A 62 -12.22 -8.49 5.14
C LYS A 62 -11.58 -8.66 6.52
N ASP A 63 -10.26 -8.70 6.58
CA ASP A 63 -9.52 -8.92 7.82
C ASP A 63 -9.15 -7.58 8.47
N SER A 64 -9.97 -7.15 9.43
CA SER A 64 -9.79 -5.86 10.13
C SER A 64 -8.53 -5.81 11.00
N SER A 65 -7.88 -6.96 11.27
CA SER A 65 -6.62 -7.02 12.02
C SER A 65 -5.39 -6.73 11.16
N LYS A 66 -5.57 -6.66 9.84
CA LYS A 66 -4.49 -6.39 8.89
C LYS A 66 -4.56 -4.97 8.36
N VAL A 67 -3.39 -4.45 8.03
CA VAL A 67 -3.25 -3.20 7.28
C VAL A 67 -3.98 -3.30 5.95
N ASN A 68 -4.69 -2.24 5.58
CA ASN A 68 -5.26 -2.09 4.25
C ASN A 68 -4.13 -2.11 3.21
N PRO A 69 -4.11 -3.09 2.29
CA PRO A 69 -3.03 -3.24 1.32
C PRO A 69 -2.88 -2.05 0.37
N LEU A 70 -3.93 -1.23 0.18
CA LEU A 70 -3.84 0.00 -0.60
C LEU A 70 -3.03 1.09 0.12
N PHE A 71 -3.12 1.19 1.45
CA PHE A 71 -2.22 2.04 2.23
C PHE A 71 -0.78 1.53 2.18
N ASN A 72 -0.59 0.21 2.31
CA ASN A 72 0.74 -0.41 2.21
C ASN A 72 1.36 -0.21 0.82
N THR A 73 0.54 -0.05 -0.22
CA THR A 73 1.01 0.23 -1.58
C THR A 73 1.66 1.61 -1.70
N ALA A 74 1.23 2.61 -0.92
CA ALA A 74 1.91 3.90 -0.86
C ALA A 74 3.34 3.77 -0.28
N ALA A 75 3.52 2.98 0.78
CA ALA A 75 4.85 2.66 1.32
C ALA A 75 5.69 1.92 0.27
N ARG A 76 5.10 0.93 -0.42
CA ARG A 76 5.76 0.18 -1.49
C ARG A 76 6.22 1.10 -2.61
N TYR A 77 5.39 2.08 -2.99
CA TYR A 77 5.70 3.07 -4.02
C TYR A 77 6.93 3.90 -3.64
N LEU A 78 6.99 4.42 -2.42
CA LEU A 78 8.16 5.17 -1.95
C LEU A 78 9.41 4.29 -1.98
N ASN A 79 9.33 3.11 -1.38
CA ASN A 79 10.46 2.20 -1.25
C ASN A 79 11.02 1.72 -2.59
N MET A 80 10.16 1.29 -3.53
CA MET A 80 10.61 0.74 -4.80
C MET A 80 11.25 1.79 -5.71
N HIS A 81 10.73 3.03 -5.69
CA HIS A 81 11.30 4.09 -6.50
C HIS A 81 12.61 4.63 -5.91
N ALA A 82 12.72 4.73 -4.59
CA ALA A 82 13.99 5.05 -3.95
C ALA A 82 15.06 3.99 -4.24
N ASP A 83 14.68 2.71 -4.24
CA ASP A 83 15.58 1.63 -4.63
C ASP A 83 15.96 1.66 -6.11
N ALA A 84 15.07 2.14 -6.98
CA ALA A 84 15.36 2.38 -8.38
C ALA A 84 16.26 3.62 -8.62
N GLY A 85 16.58 4.40 -7.58
CA GLY A 85 17.43 5.59 -7.67
C GLY A 85 16.68 6.91 -7.85
N VAL A 86 15.35 6.93 -7.69
CA VAL A 86 14.59 8.19 -7.61
C VAL A 86 14.89 8.84 -6.28
N SER A 87 15.31 10.10 -6.31
CA SER A 87 15.59 10.85 -5.10
C SER A 87 14.30 11.18 -4.34
N PHE A 88 14.37 11.17 -3.00
CA PHE A 88 13.17 11.23 -2.16
C PHE A 88 12.36 12.52 -2.35
N GLU A 89 13.03 13.64 -2.63
CA GLU A 89 12.39 14.93 -2.87
C GLU A 89 11.49 14.94 -4.11
N LYS A 90 11.73 14.06 -5.09
CA LYS A 90 10.93 13.88 -6.31
C LYS A 90 9.73 12.96 -6.10
N LEU A 91 9.68 12.23 -4.99
CA LEU A 91 8.58 11.33 -4.63
C LEU A 91 7.53 12.09 -3.82
N LYS A 92 6.37 12.37 -4.44
CA LYS A 92 5.22 12.96 -3.75
C LYS A 92 4.06 11.99 -3.80
N VAL A 93 3.47 11.70 -2.65
CA VAL A 93 2.37 10.72 -2.55
C VAL A 93 1.21 11.33 -1.77
N ALA A 94 0.00 11.12 -2.30
CA ALA A 94 -1.25 11.41 -1.62
C ALA A 94 -2.17 10.18 -1.69
N LEU A 95 -3.03 10.01 -0.70
CA LEU A 95 -4.11 9.02 -0.71
C LEU A 95 -5.43 9.76 -0.53
N VAL A 96 -6.35 9.60 -1.48
CA VAL A 96 -7.72 10.09 -1.36
C VAL A 96 -8.59 8.92 -0.93
N ILE A 97 -9.32 9.10 0.16
CA ILE A 97 -9.97 8.03 0.91
C ILE A 97 -11.47 8.26 0.89
N HIS A 98 -12.23 7.24 0.50
CA HIS A 98 -13.69 7.31 0.45
C HIS A 98 -14.32 5.93 0.64
N GLY A 99 -15.65 5.85 0.50
CA GLY A 99 -16.36 4.59 0.54
C GLY A 99 -16.19 3.87 1.87
N SER A 100 -15.87 2.58 1.86
CA SER A 100 -15.69 1.80 3.09
C SER A 100 -14.31 1.98 3.73
N ALA A 101 -13.32 2.49 2.99
CA ALA A 101 -11.97 2.75 3.52
C ALA A 101 -11.96 3.85 4.58
N ALA A 102 -13.02 4.65 4.68
CA ALA A 102 -13.19 5.64 5.76
C ALA A 102 -13.13 5.02 7.17
N ASN A 103 -13.44 3.72 7.32
CA ASN A 103 -13.28 3.04 8.61
C ASN A 103 -11.82 2.76 8.97
N ASP A 104 -10.93 2.67 7.97
CA ASP A 104 -9.54 2.24 8.16
C ASP A 104 -8.64 3.38 8.66
N ILE A 105 -9.15 4.61 8.66
CA ILE A 105 -8.47 5.82 9.11
C ILE A 105 -8.97 6.34 10.47
N LEU A 106 -9.90 5.63 11.10
CA LEU A 106 -10.40 6.00 12.42
C LEU A 106 -9.25 6.00 13.44
N ASN A 107 -9.33 6.89 14.43
CA ASN A 107 -8.41 6.84 15.56
C ASN A 107 -8.54 5.50 16.31
N ASN A 108 -7.57 5.20 17.19
CA ASN A 108 -7.57 3.92 17.91
C ASN A 108 -8.82 3.69 18.77
N THR A 109 -9.40 4.75 19.34
CA THR A 109 -10.60 4.66 20.17
C THR A 109 -11.80 4.20 19.34
N ASN A 110 -12.07 4.90 18.24
CA ASN A 110 -13.21 4.61 17.35
C ASN A 110 -13.03 3.30 16.58
N TYR A 111 -11.80 2.98 16.15
CA TYR A 111 -11.51 1.69 15.52
C TYR A 111 -11.73 0.53 16.51
N LYS A 112 -11.29 0.69 17.77
CA LYS A 112 -11.51 -0.30 18.82
C LYS A 112 -12.98 -0.47 19.18
N ALA A 113 -13.74 0.61 19.24
CA ALA A 113 -15.20 0.52 19.43
C ALA A 113 -15.87 -0.27 18.30
N LYS A 114 -15.39 -0.13 17.06
CA LYS A 114 -15.97 -0.79 15.88
C LYS A 114 -15.52 -2.24 15.67
N TYR A 115 -14.25 -2.54 15.91
CA TYR A 115 -13.61 -3.81 15.55
C TYR A 115 -13.01 -4.58 16.72
N ASN A 116 -13.14 -4.06 17.94
CA ASN A 116 -12.60 -4.63 19.19
C ASN A 116 -11.07 -4.80 19.23
N ILE A 117 -10.34 -4.06 18.38
CA ILE A 117 -8.87 -4.06 18.29
C ILE A 117 -8.36 -2.63 18.03
N ALA A 118 -7.10 -2.34 18.32
CA ALA A 118 -6.49 -1.07 17.90
C ALA A 118 -6.41 -0.98 16.37
N ASN A 119 -6.36 0.23 15.80
CA ASN A 119 -6.30 0.39 14.35
C ASN A 119 -4.94 -0.11 13.82
N PRO A 120 -4.90 -1.22 13.05
CA PRO A 120 -3.64 -1.74 12.52
C PRO A 120 -3.01 -0.81 11.48
N ASN A 121 -3.79 0.11 10.88
CA ASN A 121 -3.31 1.06 9.88
C ASN A 121 -2.58 2.26 10.51
N ALA A 122 -2.88 2.59 11.78
CA ALA A 122 -2.38 3.82 12.40
C ALA A 122 -0.85 3.95 12.40
N PRO A 123 -0.05 2.91 12.73
CA PRO A 123 1.41 3.04 12.69
C PRO A 123 1.94 3.30 11.27
N LEU A 124 1.40 2.63 10.26
CA LEU A 124 1.76 2.87 8.86
C LEU A 124 1.41 4.29 8.41
N LEU A 125 0.17 4.73 8.66
CA LEU A 125 -0.29 6.06 8.23
C LEU A 125 0.53 7.16 8.89
N SER A 126 0.88 7.01 10.17
CA SER A 126 1.77 7.94 10.86
C SER A 126 3.20 7.92 10.29
N ALA A 127 3.76 6.75 9.98
CA ALA A 127 5.08 6.63 9.36
C ALA A 127 5.13 7.29 7.97
N LEU A 128 4.08 7.12 7.17
CA LEU A 128 3.92 7.77 5.86
C LEU A 128 3.76 9.29 6.01
N ALA A 129 2.94 9.75 6.96
CA ALA A 129 2.74 11.18 7.21
C ALA A 129 4.04 11.89 7.62
N LYS A 130 4.89 11.25 8.43
CA LYS A 130 6.25 11.73 8.77
C LYS A 130 7.16 11.88 7.55
N LYS A 131 6.84 11.24 6.43
CA LYS A 131 7.51 11.37 5.13
C LYS A 131 6.78 12.32 4.17
N GLY A 132 5.79 13.08 4.65
CA GLY A 132 5.07 14.09 3.86
C GLY A 132 3.96 13.52 2.97
N VAL A 133 3.54 12.28 3.19
CA VAL A 133 2.38 11.71 2.48
C VAL A 133 1.10 12.38 2.98
N LYS A 134 0.26 12.82 2.03
CA LYS A 134 -1.04 13.44 2.33
C LYS A 134 -2.14 12.39 2.40
N PHE A 135 -3.05 12.51 3.37
CA PHE A 135 -4.24 11.67 3.49
C PHE A 135 -5.47 12.55 3.47
N ILE A 136 -6.39 12.31 2.54
CA ILE A 136 -7.54 13.20 2.32
C ILE A 136 -8.82 12.37 2.28
N LEU A 137 -9.65 12.49 3.31
CA LEU A 137 -10.97 11.89 3.40
C LEU A 137 -12.00 12.69 2.59
N CYS A 138 -12.83 11.97 1.84
CA CYS A 138 -14.03 12.49 1.21
C CYS A 138 -15.04 13.00 2.24
N GLY A 139 -15.30 14.31 2.28
CA GLY A 139 -16.27 14.92 3.19
C GLY A 139 -17.71 14.40 3.00
N GLN A 140 -18.12 14.08 1.78
CA GLN A 140 -19.43 13.44 1.53
C GLN A 140 -19.50 12.04 2.15
N THR A 141 -18.42 11.26 2.10
CA THR A 141 -18.34 9.97 2.79
C THR A 141 -18.33 10.15 4.31
N ALA A 142 -17.61 11.15 4.81
CA ALA A 142 -17.56 11.46 6.23
C ALA A 142 -18.95 11.80 6.77
N ALA A 143 -19.66 12.72 6.09
CA ALA A 143 -21.02 13.12 6.44
C ALA A 143 -22.01 11.95 6.37
N HIS A 144 -21.96 11.13 5.32
CA HIS A 144 -22.85 9.96 5.18
C HIS A 144 -22.62 8.89 6.26
N ARG A 145 -21.44 8.86 6.88
CA ARG A 145 -21.04 7.86 7.87
C ARG A 145 -20.94 8.42 9.29
N ASP A 146 -21.37 9.65 9.51
CA ASP A 146 -21.24 10.36 10.79
C ASP A 146 -19.81 10.34 11.35
N ILE A 147 -18.81 10.56 10.50
CA ILE A 147 -17.38 10.63 10.89
C ILE A 147 -16.96 12.09 10.95
N SER A 148 -16.51 12.55 12.12
CA SER A 148 -15.92 13.88 12.31
C SER A 148 -14.39 13.86 12.15
N LYS A 149 -13.75 15.04 12.21
CA LYS A 149 -12.28 15.13 12.15
C LYS A 149 -11.63 14.49 13.37
N GLU A 150 -12.23 14.65 14.55
CA GLU A 150 -11.79 14.12 15.84
C GLU A 150 -11.86 12.58 15.86
N ASP A 151 -12.74 12.00 15.04
CA ASP A 151 -12.88 10.55 14.95
C ASP A 151 -11.73 9.86 14.19
N THR A 152 -11.01 10.63 13.39
CA THR A 152 -9.94 10.14 12.51
C THR A 152 -8.56 10.27 13.14
N LEU A 153 -7.58 9.58 12.56
CA LEU A 153 -6.18 9.81 12.87
C LEU A 153 -5.81 11.29 12.60
N PRO A 154 -4.92 11.90 13.42
CA PRO A 154 -4.67 13.33 13.37
C PRO A 154 -4.18 13.81 11.99
N GLU A 155 -3.50 12.95 11.24
CA GLU A 155 -2.91 13.24 9.93
C GLU A 155 -3.93 13.34 8.78
N ILE A 156 -5.19 12.95 9.00
CA ILE A 156 -6.23 12.93 7.96
C ILE A 156 -6.79 14.32 7.71
N GLN A 157 -6.76 14.81 6.48
CA GLN A 157 -7.47 16.02 6.06
C GLN A 157 -8.87 15.65 5.56
N ILE A 158 -9.85 16.53 5.71
CA ILE A 158 -11.20 16.32 5.13
C ILE A 158 -11.39 17.35 4.01
N ALA A 159 -11.68 16.86 2.80
CA ALA A 159 -12.00 17.69 1.64
C ALA A 159 -13.51 17.72 1.38
N LEU A 160 -13.99 18.58 0.48
CA LEU A 160 -15.41 18.61 0.06
C LEU A 160 -15.90 17.23 -0.40
N SER A 161 -15.11 16.57 -1.26
CA SER A 161 -15.34 15.21 -1.73
C SER A 161 -14.03 14.58 -2.22
N ALA A 162 -14.00 13.25 -2.34
CA ALA A 162 -12.89 12.57 -3.02
C ALA A 162 -12.74 13.06 -4.46
N MET A 163 -13.84 13.27 -5.18
CA MET A 163 -13.82 13.77 -6.56
C MET A 163 -13.09 15.12 -6.65
N THR A 164 -13.40 16.05 -5.74
CA THR A 164 -12.73 17.36 -5.67
C THR A 164 -11.25 17.22 -5.38
N ALA A 165 -10.88 16.42 -4.38
CA ALA A 165 -9.47 16.21 -4.01
C ALA A 165 -8.66 15.57 -5.13
N LEU A 166 -9.22 14.56 -5.82
CA LEU A 166 -8.60 13.89 -6.96
C LEU A 166 -8.38 14.85 -8.13
N VAL A 167 -9.36 15.69 -8.46
CA VAL A 167 -9.22 16.70 -9.53
C VAL A 167 -8.15 17.73 -9.16
N GLN A 168 -8.17 18.25 -7.93
CA GLN A 168 -7.18 19.24 -7.49
C GLN A 168 -5.76 18.68 -7.51
N LEU A 169 -5.54 17.46 -6.99
CA LEU A 169 -4.22 16.83 -7.02
C LEU A 169 -3.75 16.58 -8.47
N GLN A 170 -4.64 16.17 -9.37
CA GLN A 170 -4.28 16.01 -10.78
C GLN A 170 -3.92 17.34 -11.45
N ASN A 171 -4.62 18.43 -11.13
CA ASN A 171 -4.26 19.78 -11.56
C ASN A 171 -2.89 20.22 -11.00
N GLU A 172 -2.52 19.73 -9.82
CA GLU A 172 -1.17 19.87 -9.24
C GLU A 172 -0.16 18.86 -9.81
N ASN A 173 -0.44 18.24 -10.95
CA ASN A 173 0.40 17.26 -11.64
C ASN A 173 0.63 15.94 -10.90
N TYR A 174 -0.22 15.58 -9.92
CA TYR A 174 -0.27 14.19 -9.47
C TYR A 174 -0.87 13.30 -10.57
N ARG A 175 -0.46 12.03 -10.60
CA ARG A 175 -1.04 11.01 -11.48
C ARG A 175 -1.88 10.06 -10.65
N LEU A 176 -3.10 9.81 -11.12
CA LEU A 176 -4.03 8.89 -10.48
C LEU A 176 -3.55 7.45 -10.60
N ILE A 177 -3.57 6.73 -9.49
CA ILE A 177 -3.39 5.28 -9.43
C ILE A 177 -4.61 4.68 -8.74
N ASN A 178 -5.29 3.77 -9.42
CA ASN A 178 -6.45 3.04 -8.91
C ASN A 178 -6.29 1.54 -9.20
N PHE A 179 -6.49 0.67 -8.19
CA PHE A 179 -6.22 -0.77 -8.21
C PHE A 179 -7.44 -1.59 -7.80
#